data_AF-U4Q7W7-F1
#
_entry.id   AF-U4Q7W7-F1
#
_cell.length_a   1.000
_cell.length_b   1.000
_cell.length_c   1.000
_cell.angle_alpha   90.00
_cell.angle_beta   90.00
_cell.angle_gamma   90.00
#
_symmetry.space_group_name_H-M   'P 1'
#
loop_
_entity.id
_entity.type
_entity.pdbx_description
1 polymer ?
#
loop_
_entity_poly.entity_id
_entity_poly.type
_entity_poly.pdbx_seq_one_letter_code
_entity_poly.pdbx_strand_id
1 'polypeptide(L)'
;MTHNILKIMTVTLLVGGLAPLGFAAPAHAGGRISFDLAPGNAADGDLLSTGLRAYSLYRGLKDADIRQLGRGNAAGIAQNGGGNLGFIRQRGVGHSATLQQNGNNNAYGIFQYGRNTDTNVVQDGNNGSGLTFSYGW
;
A
#
# COMPACT_ATOMS: atom_id res chain seq x y z
N MET A 1 24.61 -15.84 -9.42
CA MET A 1 24.01 -15.05 -8.32
C MET A 1 23.42 -13.80 -8.94
N THR A 2 22.15 -13.84 -9.32
CA THR A 2 21.51 -12.78 -10.10
C THR A 2 20.07 -12.66 -9.61
N HIS A 3 19.80 -11.63 -8.80
CA HIS A 3 18.42 -11.24 -8.49
C HIS A 3 18.26 -9.74 -8.73
N ASN A 4 18.15 -9.40 -10.01
CA ASN A 4 17.56 -8.14 -10.43
C ASN A 4 16.05 -8.25 -10.19
N ILE A 5 15.50 -7.49 -9.25
CA ILE A 5 14.06 -7.25 -9.20
C ILE A 5 13.86 -5.74 -9.43
N LEU A 6 13.69 -5.42 -10.71
CA LEU A 6 13.19 -4.14 -11.19
C LEU A 6 11.68 -4.10 -10.86
N LYS A 7 11.28 -3.36 -9.82
CA LYS A 7 9.86 -3.18 -9.47
C LYS A 7 9.24 -2.17 -10.45
N ILE A 8 8.29 -2.65 -11.25
CA ILE A 8 7.64 -1.94 -12.36
C ILE A 8 6.80 -0.78 -11.80
N MET A 9 7.11 0.45 -12.20
CA MET A 9 6.19 1.58 -12.09
C MET A 9 5.01 1.35 -13.05
N THR A 10 3.84 0.98 -12.54
CA THR A 10 2.63 0.90 -13.37
C THR A 10 1.93 2.25 -13.40
N VAL A 11 2.24 3.04 -14.44
CA VAL A 11 1.41 4.18 -14.87
C VAL A 11 0.43 3.65 -15.90
N THR A 12 -0.83 3.39 -15.53
CA THR A 12 -1.88 3.01 -16.49
C THR A 12 -2.48 4.26 -17.10
N LEU A 13 -2.08 4.58 -18.34
CA LEU A 13 -2.76 5.55 -19.20
C LEU A 13 -3.56 4.77 -20.26
N LEU A 14 -4.88 4.66 -20.10
CA LEU A 14 -5.73 3.96 -21.08
C LEU A 14 -6.02 4.88 -22.26
N VAL A 15 -5.26 4.76 -23.34
CA VAL A 15 -5.50 5.45 -24.62
C VAL A 15 -6.17 4.48 -25.60
N GLY A 16 -7.45 4.72 -25.88
CA GLY A 16 -8.15 4.06 -26.99
C GLY A 16 -8.18 4.94 -28.23
N GLY A 17 -7.57 4.48 -29.33
CA GLY A 17 -7.91 4.86 -30.71
C GLY A 17 -7.26 6.11 -31.33
N LEU A 18 -6.24 5.87 -32.19
CA LEU A 18 -5.73 6.63 -33.37
C LEU A 18 -5.72 8.18 -33.39
N ALA A 19 -4.50 8.72 -33.54
CA ALA A 19 -4.03 10.12 -33.48
C ALA A 19 -4.69 11.12 -34.47
N PRO A 20 -4.72 12.43 -34.12
CA PRO A 20 -3.57 13.34 -34.30
C PRO A 20 -3.21 14.13 -33.03
N LEU A 21 -2.00 14.70 -33.03
CA LEU A 21 -1.40 15.50 -31.96
C LEU A 21 -2.29 16.69 -31.54
N GLY A 22 -3.13 16.45 -30.54
CA GLY A 22 -3.90 17.45 -29.82
C GLY A 22 -4.09 16.94 -28.40
N PHE A 23 -3.65 17.71 -27.41
CA PHE A 23 -3.82 17.40 -25.99
C PHE A 23 -5.30 17.51 -25.59
N ALA A 24 -6.15 16.60 -26.08
CA ALA A 24 -7.45 16.35 -25.49
C ALA A 24 -7.24 15.33 -24.37
N ALA A 25 -6.96 15.84 -23.16
CA ALA A 25 -6.98 15.03 -21.96
C ALA A 25 -8.34 14.29 -21.89
N PRO A 26 -8.36 12.95 -21.74
CA PRO A 26 -9.62 12.24 -21.62
C PRO A 26 -10.35 12.78 -20.39
N ALA A 27 -11.55 13.31 -20.61
CA ALA A 27 -12.39 13.84 -19.56
C ALA A 27 -13.03 12.67 -18.78
N HIS A 28 -12.26 12.02 -17.91
CA HIS A 28 -12.76 11.26 -16.77
C HIS A 28 -11.80 11.36 -15.57
N ALA A 29 -12.19 12.20 -14.61
CA ALA A 29 -12.09 12.03 -13.16
C ALA A 29 -10.88 11.27 -12.58
N GLY A 30 -9.74 11.97 -12.49
CA GLY A 30 -8.85 11.89 -11.33
C GLY A 30 -7.61 11.02 -11.43
N GLY A 31 -6.44 11.63 -11.22
CA GLY A 31 -5.15 10.94 -11.24
C GLY A 31 -4.83 10.29 -9.90
N ARG A 32 -3.91 9.32 -9.89
CA ARG A 32 -3.34 8.75 -8.66
C ARG A 32 -1.83 8.59 -8.74
N ILE A 33 -1.17 8.72 -7.60
CA ILE A 33 0.25 8.41 -7.42
C ILE A 33 0.41 7.46 -6.23
N SER A 34 1.33 6.50 -6.36
CA SER A 34 1.60 5.51 -5.32
C SER A 34 3.10 5.33 -5.13
N PHE A 35 3.50 5.12 -3.88
CA PHE A 35 4.88 4.88 -3.46
C PHE A 35 4.92 3.67 -2.53
N ASP A 36 5.74 2.68 -2.88
CA ASP A 36 5.94 1.48 -2.09
C ASP A 36 7.38 1.44 -1.56
N LEU A 37 7.52 1.37 -0.25
CA LEU A 37 8.78 1.18 0.44
C LEU A 37 8.80 -0.23 1.03
N ALA A 38 9.63 -1.11 0.48
CA ALA A 38 9.85 -2.45 1.01
C ALA A 38 11.36 -2.72 0.97
N PRO A 39 12.05 -2.77 2.14
CA PRO A 39 13.48 -2.99 2.18
C PRO A 39 13.88 -4.36 1.60
N GLY A 40 14.97 -4.37 0.81
CA GLY A 40 15.50 -5.60 0.20
C GLY A 40 16.53 -6.33 1.06
N ASN A 41 16.99 -5.72 2.16
CA ASN A 41 17.97 -6.28 3.08
C ASN A 41 17.39 -6.38 4.49
N ALA A 42 17.95 -7.29 5.30
CA ALA A 42 17.43 -7.59 6.63
C ALA A 42 17.59 -6.41 7.61
N ALA A 43 18.66 -5.62 7.49
CA ALA A 43 18.95 -4.52 8.41
C ALA A 43 17.94 -3.36 8.26
N ASP A 44 17.71 -2.90 7.03
CA ASP A 44 16.72 -1.86 6.72
C ASP A 44 15.29 -2.38 6.99
N GLY A 45 15.07 -3.67 6.72
CA GLY A 45 13.82 -4.37 7.04
C GLY A 45 13.50 -4.33 8.53
N ASP A 46 14.48 -4.63 9.38
CA ASP A 46 14.34 -4.61 10.83
C ASP A 46 14.13 -3.20 11.39
N LEU A 47 14.87 -2.22 10.87
CA LEU A 47 14.69 -0.82 11.25
C LEU A 47 13.27 -0.34 10.90
N LEU A 48 12.79 -0.64 9.70
CA LEU A 48 11.43 -0.27 9.29
C LEU A 48 10.39 -1.00 10.14
N SER A 49 10.56 -2.31 10.39
CA SER A 49 9.67 -3.09 11.26
C SER A 49 9.61 -2.49 12.67
N THR A 50 10.76 -2.13 13.23
CA THR A 50 10.88 -1.46 14.53
C THR A 50 10.15 -0.12 14.53
N GLY A 51 10.34 0.69 13.50
CA GLY A 51 9.63 1.97 13.34
C GLY A 51 8.11 1.79 13.28
N LEU A 52 7.63 0.78 12.55
CA LEU A 52 6.20 0.46 12.44
C LEU A 52 5.62 -0.03 13.77
N ARG A 53 6.36 -0.85 14.52
CA ARG A 53 5.99 -1.32 15.85
C ARG A 53 6.00 -0.18 16.89
N ALA A 54 6.97 0.73 16.83
CA ALA A 54 6.96 1.92 17.67
C ALA A 54 5.77 2.82 17.35
N TYR A 55 5.47 3.00 16.06
CA TYR A 55 4.30 3.74 15.60
C TYR A 55 2.98 3.09 16.05
N SER A 56 2.89 1.76 16.01
CA SER A 56 1.71 1.04 16.48
C SER A 56 1.50 1.25 17.98
N LEU A 57 2.55 1.18 18.80
CA LEU A 57 2.46 1.47 20.23
C LEU A 57 2.00 2.91 20.50
N TYR A 58 2.60 3.89 19.81
CA TYR A 58 2.25 5.30 19.96
C TYR A 58 0.77 5.58 19.60
N ARG A 59 0.23 4.87 18.60
CA ARG A 59 -1.17 5.01 18.17
C ARG A 59 -2.15 4.00 18.79
N GLY A 60 -1.66 3.09 19.63
CA GLY A 60 -2.42 2.00 20.21
C GLY A 60 -2.95 0.96 19.21
N LEU A 61 -2.25 0.73 18.08
CA LEU A 61 -2.59 -0.32 17.12
C LEU A 61 -2.05 -1.67 17.61
N LYS A 62 -2.83 -2.74 17.45
CA LYS A 62 -2.41 -4.11 17.77
C LYS A 62 -2.84 -5.03 16.64
N ASP A 63 -1.95 -5.94 16.26
CA ASP A 63 -2.13 -7.00 15.26
C ASP A 63 -2.60 -6.50 13.88
N ALA A 64 -3.90 -6.24 13.72
CA ALA A 64 -4.53 -5.67 12.55
C ALA A 64 -5.38 -4.44 12.92
N ASP A 65 -5.09 -3.27 12.36
CA ASP A 65 -5.89 -2.04 12.55
C ASP A 65 -6.31 -1.45 11.20
N ILE A 66 -7.61 -1.15 11.07
CA ILE A 66 -8.15 -0.47 9.90
C ILE A 66 -8.83 0.81 10.35
N ARG A 67 -8.41 1.94 9.78
CA ARG A 67 -9.00 3.26 10.05
C ARG A 67 -9.42 3.93 8.75
N GLN A 68 -10.72 4.08 8.56
CA GLN A 68 -11.31 4.70 7.38
C GLN A 68 -12.00 6.01 7.77
N LEU A 69 -11.57 7.13 7.20
CA LEU A 69 -12.20 8.44 7.36
C LEU A 69 -12.70 8.94 6.01
N GLY A 70 -14.00 8.81 5.75
CA GLY A 70 -14.64 9.30 4.54
C GLY A 70 -15.79 8.42 4.07
N ARG A 71 -16.02 8.33 2.75
CA ARG A 71 -17.21 7.65 2.18
C ARG A 71 -16.82 6.63 1.12
N GLY A 72 -17.49 5.49 1.10
CA GLY A 72 -17.31 4.47 0.06
C GLY A 72 -15.91 3.84 0.04
N ASN A 73 -15.23 3.77 1.19
CA ASN A 73 -13.94 3.11 1.29
C ASN A 73 -14.13 1.64 1.69
N ALA A 74 -13.29 0.74 1.17
CA ALA A 74 -13.21 -0.67 1.52
C ALA A 74 -11.79 -1.02 1.96
N ALA A 75 -11.64 -1.77 3.05
CA ALA A 75 -10.34 -2.23 3.52
C ALA A 75 -10.43 -3.60 4.17
N GLY A 76 -9.40 -4.43 3.99
CA GLY A 76 -9.29 -5.75 4.61
C GLY A 76 -7.85 -6.10 4.95
N ILE A 77 -7.65 -6.71 6.12
CA ILE A 77 -6.37 -7.27 6.53
C ILE A 77 -6.59 -8.76 6.82
N ALA A 78 -5.80 -9.61 6.18
CA ALA A 78 -5.74 -11.04 6.42
C ALA A 78 -4.33 -11.42 6.91
N GLN A 79 -4.23 -12.03 8.08
CA GLN A 79 -2.96 -12.46 8.67
C GLN A 79 -3.01 -13.96 8.91
N ASN A 80 -2.06 -14.69 8.34
CA ASN A 80 -1.87 -16.11 8.56
C ASN A 80 -0.48 -16.33 9.19
N GLY A 81 -0.44 -16.50 10.51
CA GLY A 81 0.78 -16.60 11.32
C GLY A 81 0.72 -15.73 12.57
N GLY A 82 1.83 -15.64 13.31
CA GLY A 82 1.90 -14.96 14.61
C GLY A 82 2.79 -13.71 14.62
N GLY A 83 2.44 -12.74 15.48
CA GLY A 83 3.26 -11.56 15.73
C GLY A 83 3.34 -10.57 14.56
N ASN A 84 2.38 -10.67 13.63
CA ASN A 84 2.26 -9.76 12.50
C ASN A 84 1.64 -8.43 12.94
N LEU A 85 2.08 -7.35 12.30
CA LEU A 85 1.53 -6.02 12.42
C LEU A 85 1.09 -5.57 11.03
N GLY A 86 -0.21 -5.33 10.89
CA GLY A 86 -0.82 -4.80 9.68
C GLY A 86 -1.66 -3.61 10.05
N PHE A 87 -1.54 -2.50 9.32
CA PHE A 87 -2.53 -1.44 9.45
C PHE A 87 -2.85 -0.74 8.14
N ILE A 88 -4.10 -0.35 7.98
CA ILE A 88 -4.62 0.36 6.82
C ILE A 88 -5.25 1.66 7.29
N ARG A 89 -4.81 2.78 6.71
CA ARG A 89 -5.39 4.10 6.93
C ARG A 89 -5.88 4.68 5.61
N GLN A 90 -7.18 4.88 5.51
CA GLN A 90 -7.82 5.50 4.35
C GLN A 90 -8.45 6.82 4.77
N ARG A 91 -8.16 7.91 4.05
CA ARG A 91 -8.81 9.20 4.26
C ARG A 91 -9.24 9.80 2.92
N GLY A 92 -10.53 9.79 2.65
CA GLY A 92 -11.06 10.23 1.36
C GLY A 92 -12.26 9.41 0.89
N VAL A 93 -12.45 9.34 -0.43
CA VAL A 93 -13.63 8.72 -1.04
C VAL A 93 -13.23 7.64 -2.03
N GLY A 94 -13.88 6.48 -1.97
CA GLY A 94 -13.73 5.44 -2.99
C GLY A 94 -12.41 4.67 -2.92
N HIS A 95 -11.76 4.59 -1.75
CA HIS A 95 -10.52 3.84 -1.60
C HIS A 95 -10.76 2.34 -1.41
N SER A 96 -9.89 1.50 -1.95
CA SER A 96 -9.86 0.05 -1.75
C SER A 96 -8.46 -0.39 -1.29
N ALA A 97 -8.37 -1.15 -0.20
CA ALA A 97 -7.10 -1.69 0.26
C ALA A 97 -7.20 -3.12 0.81
N THR A 98 -6.29 -3.98 0.39
CA THR A 98 -6.14 -5.34 0.93
C THR A 98 -4.70 -5.57 1.34
N LEU A 99 -4.52 -6.07 2.56
CA LEU A 99 -3.22 -6.51 3.07
C LEU A 99 -3.33 -7.98 3.48
N GLN A 100 -2.55 -8.84 2.83
CA GLN A 100 -2.41 -10.23 3.21
C GLN A 100 -0.99 -10.50 3.70
N GLN A 101 -0.84 -11.01 4.92
CA GLN A 101 0.47 -11.37 5.49
C GLN A 101 0.48 -12.87 5.80
N ASN A 102 1.31 -13.63 5.10
CA ASN A 102 1.49 -15.07 5.30
C ASN A 102 2.89 -15.33 5.88
N GLY A 103 2.94 -15.72 7.15
CA GLY A 103 4.17 -15.93 7.92
C GLY A 103 4.16 -15.16 9.23
N ASN A 104 5.32 -15.02 9.86
CA ASN A 104 5.45 -14.51 11.22
C ASN A 104 6.24 -13.19 11.27
N ASN A 105 5.94 -12.36 12.27
CA ASN A 105 6.68 -11.13 12.58
C ASN A 105 6.72 -10.09 11.45
N ASN A 106 5.79 -10.16 10.50
CA ASN A 106 5.67 -9.23 9.39
C ASN A 106 5.10 -7.88 9.85
N ALA A 107 5.56 -6.75 9.28
CA ALA A 107 5.08 -5.41 9.62
C ALA A 107 4.76 -4.58 8.37
N TYR A 108 3.49 -4.28 8.10
CA TYR A 108 3.12 -3.50 6.92
C TYR A 108 2.09 -2.41 7.22
N GLY A 109 2.27 -1.24 6.58
CA GLY A 109 1.34 -0.12 6.68
C GLY A 109 0.87 0.36 5.31
N ILE A 110 -0.44 0.48 5.11
CA ILE A 110 -1.04 1.08 3.91
C ILE A 110 -1.67 2.42 4.28
N PHE A 111 -1.33 3.46 3.53
CA PHE A 111 -1.87 4.80 3.68
C PHE A 111 -2.45 5.29 2.35
N GLN A 112 -3.74 5.56 2.33
CA GLN A 112 -4.45 6.02 1.14
C GLN A 112 -5.16 7.34 1.44
N TYR A 113 -5.00 8.31 0.54
CA TYR A 113 -5.53 9.65 0.69
C TYR A 113 -6.22 10.13 -0.60
N GLY A 114 -7.22 11.00 -0.45
CA GLY A 114 -7.86 11.70 -1.56
C GLY A 114 -9.03 10.94 -2.18
N ARG A 115 -8.94 10.49 -3.43
CA ARG A 115 -10.04 9.78 -4.12
C ARG A 115 -9.57 8.58 -4.94
N ASN A 116 -10.41 7.54 -5.00
CA ASN A 116 -10.32 6.43 -5.95
C ASN A 116 -8.93 5.74 -6.03
N THR A 117 -8.30 5.47 -4.88
CA THR A 117 -7.06 4.69 -4.84
C THR A 117 -7.34 3.22 -4.58
N ASP A 118 -6.56 2.34 -5.19
CA ASP A 118 -6.64 0.89 -4.98
C ASP A 118 -5.25 0.36 -4.65
N THR A 119 -5.15 -0.48 -3.62
CA THR A 119 -3.87 -1.01 -3.13
C THR A 119 -4.05 -2.43 -2.65
N ASN A 120 -3.34 -3.37 -3.28
CA ASN A 120 -3.30 -4.76 -2.86
C ASN A 120 -1.85 -5.13 -2.52
N VAL A 121 -1.63 -5.57 -1.28
CA VAL A 121 -0.32 -5.98 -0.79
C VAL A 121 -0.40 -7.41 -0.29
N VAL A 122 0.51 -8.24 -0.78
CA VAL A 122 0.75 -9.58 -0.25
C VAL A 122 2.18 -9.62 0.26
N GLN A 123 2.34 -10.03 1.51
CA GLN A 123 3.63 -10.18 2.17
C GLN A 123 3.80 -11.61 2.63
N ASP A 124 4.65 -12.35 1.92
CA ASP A 124 4.98 -13.74 2.20
C ASP A 124 6.34 -13.84 2.89
N GLY A 125 6.45 -14.77 3.84
CA GLY A 125 7.67 -15.04 4.59
C GLY A 125 7.64 -14.43 5.99
N ASN A 126 8.80 -14.39 6.65
CA ASN A 126 8.92 -13.91 8.03
C ASN A 126 9.73 -12.63 8.09
N ASN A 127 9.47 -11.79 9.09
CA ASN A 127 10.22 -10.56 9.39
C ASN A 127 10.25 -9.54 8.25
N GLY A 128 9.34 -9.64 7.28
CA GLY A 128 9.26 -8.64 6.22
C GLY A 128 8.69 -7.34 6.76
N SER A 129 9.07 -6.23 6.14
CA SER A 129 8.45 -4.94 6.44
C SER A 129 8.19 -4.12 5.19
N GLY A 130 7.20 -3.24 5.26
CA GLY A 130 6.94 -2.33 4.17
C GLY A 130 5.85 -1.31 4.44
N LEU A 131 5.76 -0.36 3.53
CA LEU A 131 4.82 0.73 3.55
C LEU A 131 4.35 1.03 2.13
N THR A 132 3.04 1.26 1.98
CA THR A 132 2.48 1.84 0.76
C THR A 132 1.82 3.16 1.09
N PHE A 133 2.11 4.17 0.28
CA PHE A 133 1.41 5.45 0.27
C PHE A 133 0.75 5.64 -1.09
N SER A 134 -0.54 5.96 -1.11
CA SER A 134 -1.25 6.30 -2.34
C SER A 134 -2.08 7.57 -2.16
N TYR A 135 -2.09 8.41 -3.18
CA TYR A 135 -2.86 9.65 -3.22
C TYR A 135 -3.55 9.79 -4.57
N GLY A 136 -4.86 10.02 -4.58
CA GLY A 136 -5.62 10.34 -5.79
C GLY A 136 -6.46 11.62 -5.66
N TRP A 137 -6.80 12.28 -6.77
CA TRP A 137 -7.52 13.57 -6.76
C TRP A 137 -8.70 13.61 -7.72
#